data_AF-A0A165IDN7-F1
#
_entry.id   AF-A0A165IDN7-F1
#
_cell.length_a   1.000
_cell.length_b   1.000
_cell.length_c   1.000
_cell.angle_alpha   90.00
_cell.angle_beta   90.00
_cell.angle_gamma   90.00
#
_symmetry.space_group_name_H-M   'P 1'
#
loop_
_entity.id
_entity.type
_entity.pdbx_description
1 polymer ?
#
loop_
_entity_poly.entity_id
_entity_poly.type
_entity_poly.pdbx_seq_one_letter_code
_entity_poly.pdbx_strand_id
1 'polypeptide(L)'
;MTLPSDVRLAWRRVPAGLARRTVSRALLAELLPGAEFVSRCPACGGDHGRIRVVGMDASASVSYAAGWAFALAVPGRMRVGLDAVPADTDGLDRVLSGGDARAWARVEAVLKADGRGLAVDPARVHVTDPFAPGSDWSARIDDGTPVAGWDVAGPPGTVVAVAADPAPPL
;
A
#
# COMPACT_ATOMS: atom_id res chain seq x y z
N MET A 1 1.48 3.48 15.85
CA MET A 1 2.83 2.90 15.99
C MET A 1 3.72 3.39 14.85
N THR A 2 5.02 3.13 14.92
CA THR A 2 5.98 3.49 13.85
C THR A 2 6.22 2.27 12.98
N LEU A 3 6.29 2.47 11.66
CA LEU A 3 6.68 1.43 10.71
C LEU A 3 8.06 0.84 11.06
N PRO A 4 8.38 -0.39 10.61
CA PRO A 4 9.75 -0.92 10.69
C PRO A 4 10.75 0.07 10.08
N SER A 5 11.96 0.17 10.64
CA SER A 5 12.97 1.19 10.25
C SER A 5 13.26 1.22 8.76
N ASP A 6 13.18 0.07 8.10
CA ASP A 6 13.56 -0.11 6.72
C ASP A 6 12.40 0.18 5.76
N VAL A 7 11.19 0.34 6.31
CA VAL A 7 9.98 0.70 5.57
C VAL A 7 9.85 2.21 5.54
N ARG A 8 10.12 2.81 4.38
CA ARG A 8 10.08 4.26 4.19
C ARG A 8 8.80 4.69 3.50
N LEU A 9 8.04 5.55 4.16
CA LEU A 9 6.80 6.14 3.66
C LEU A 9 6.97 7.65 3.51
N ALA A 10 6.50 8.20 2.39
CA ALA A 10 6.41 9.63 2.17
C ALA A 10 5.11 10.00 1.45
N TRP A 11 4.65 11.24 1.65
CA TRP A 11 3.50 11.78 0.95
C TRP A 11 3.69 13.25 0.59
N ARG A 12 3.00 13.69 -0.47
CA ARG A 12 3.04 15.06 -0.95
C ARG A 12 1.70 15.46 -1.54
N ARG A 13 1.29 16.71 -1.28
CA ARG A 13 0.08 17.28 -1.87
C ARG A 13 0.28 17.36 -3.38
N VAL A 14 -0.70 16.94 -4.15
CA VAL A 14 -0.67 17.04 -5.60
C VAL A 14 -0.98 18.48 -5.99
N PRO A 15 -0.06 19.19 -6.65
CA PRO A 15 -0.32 20.53 -7.16
C PRO A 15 -1.45 20.53 -8.19
N ALA A 16 -2.21 21.63 -8.26
CA ALA A 16 -3.24 21.81 -9.27
C ALA A 16 -2.64 21.66 -10.69
N GLY A 17 -3.33 20.92 -11.56
CA GLY A 17 -2.88 20.67 -12.93
C GLY A 17 -1.77 19.62 -13.08
N LEU A 18 -1.18 19.12 -11.99
CA LEU A 18 -0.16 18.07 -12.05
C LEU A 18 -0.77 16.68 -11.90
N ALA A 19 -0.32 15.72 -12.69
CA ALA A 19 -0.74 14.33 -12.54
C ALA A 19 -0.22 13.77 -11.20
N ARG A 20 -1.12 13.17 -10.40
CA ARG A 20 -0.79 12.46 -9.15
C ARG A 20 0.38 11.48 -9.31
N ARG A 21 0.47 10.87 -10.50
CA ARG A 21 1.52 9.91 -10.84
C ARG A 21 2.91 10.55 -10.87
N THR A 22 3.04 11.73 -11.47
CA THR A 22 4.30 12.51 -11.49
C THR A 22 4.79 12.76 -10.07
N VAL A 23 3.88 13.13 -9.16
CA VAL A 23 4.21 13.35 -7.74
C VAL A 23 4.68 12.07 -7.06
N SER A 24 3.96 10.95 -7.24
CA SER A 24 4.40 9.67 -6.65
C SER A 24 5.74 9.17 -7.21
N ARG A 25 6.05 9.45 -8.49
CA ARG A 25 7.35 9.10 -9.08
C ARG A 25 8.48 9.93 -8.49
N ALA A 26 8.26 11.24 -8.28
CA ALA A 26 9.22 12.09 -7.60
C ALA A 26 9.49 11.60 -6.16
N LEU A 27 8.44 11.29 -5.40
CA LEU A 27 8.58 10.71 -4.06
C LEU A 27 9.36 9.40 -4.06
N LEU A 28 9.08 8.49 -4.99
CA LEU A 28 9.81 7.23 -5.09
C LEU A 28 11.29 7.45 -5.45
N ALA A 29 11.60 8.40 -6.33
CA ALA A 29 12.98 8.75 -6.66
C ALA A 29 13.75 9.34 -5.47
N GLU A 30 13.07 10.07 -4.59
CA GLU A 30 13.66 10.55 -3.33
C GLU A 30 13.90 9.41 -2.33
N LEU A 31 12.96 8.45 -2.25
CA LEU A 31 13.06 7.30 -1.35
C LEU A 31 14.10 6.27 -1.81
N LEU A 32 14.25 6.08 -3.11
CA LEU A 32 15.17 5.14 -3.75
C LEU A 32 15.96 5.85 -4.88
N PRO A 33 16.95 6.69 -4.53
CA PRO A 33 17.76 7.39 -5.53
C PRO A 33 18.45 6.40 -6.50
N GLY A 34 18.36 6.69 -7.79
CA GLY A 34 18.95 5.87 -8.85
C GLY A 34 18.11 4.66 -9.28
N ALA A 35 16.97 4.41 -8.65
CA ALA A 35 16.05 3.36 -9.08
C ALA A 35 15.16 3.82 -10.24
N GLU A 36 14.86 2.89 -11.14
CA GLU A 36 13.84 3.09 -12.18
C GLU A 36 12.50 2.49 -11.74
N PHE A 37 11.40 3.11 -12.15
CA PHE A 37 10.06 2.66 -11.77
C PHE A 37 9.17 2.41 -12.98
N VAL A 38 8.79 1.16 -13.17
CA VAL A 38 7.91 0.74 -14.27
C VAL A 38 6.54 0.41 -13.71
N SER A 39 5.48 0.85 -14.40
CA SER A 39 4.13 0.35 -14.19
C SER A 39 3.53 -0.03 -15.52
N ARG A 40 3.27 -1.31 -15.71
CA ARG A 40 2.61 -1.86 -16.89
C ARG A 40 1.57 -2.86 -16.46
N CYS A 41 0.34 -2.67 -16.92
CA CYS A 41 -0.73 -3.63 -16.69
C CYS A 41 -0.44 -4.89 -17.50
N PRO A 42 -0.40 -6.09 -16.90
CA PRO A 42 -0.17 -7.32 -17.64
C PRO A 42 -1.33 -7.67 -18.60
N ALA A 43 -2.52 -7.11 -18.40
CA ALA A 43 -3.68 -7.38 -19.23
C ALA A 43 -3.76 -6.49 -20.48
N CYS A 44 -3.47 -5.19 -20.36
CA CYS A 44 -3.66 -4.22 -21.46
C CYS A 44 -2.40 -3.43 -21.84
N GLY A 45 -1.29 -3.58 -21.11
CA GLY A 45 -0.05 -2.81 -21.32
C GLY A 45 -0.11 -1.34 -20.84
N GLY A 46 -1.27 -0.88 -20.38
CA GLY A 46 -1.48 0.47 -19.84
C GLY A 46 -0.59 0.78 -18.66
N ASP A 47 -0.40 2.07 -18.38
CA ASP A 47 0.52 2.49 -17.32
C ASP A 47 -0.02 2.20 -15.91
N HIS A 48 -1.31 1.89 -15.72
CA HIS A 48 -1.95 1.66 -14.41
C HIS A 48 -1.60 0.33 -13.70
N GLY A 49 -0.60 -0.40 -14.18
CA GLY A 49 -0.14 -1.63 -13.51
C GLY A 49 0.59 -1.38 -12.18
N ARG A 50 0.82 -2.47 -11.43
CA ARG A 50 1.64 -2.46 -10.22
C ARG A 50 3.00 -1.81 -10.49
N ILE A 51 3.49 -1.03 -9.54
CA ILE A 51 4.83 -0.46 -9.61
C ILE A 51 5.86 -1.57 -9.39
N ARG A 52 6.86 -1.60 -10.26
CA ARG A 52 8.06 -2.43 -10.15
C ARG A 52 9.28 -1.52 -10.11
N VAL A 53 10.19 -1.82 -9.18
CA VAL A 53 11.50 -1.19 -9.09
C VAL A 53 12.46 -1.96 -10.00
N VAL A 54 13.24 -1.25 -10.81
CA VAL A 54 14.24 -1.78 -11.73
C VAL A 54 15.60 -1.19 -11.37
N GLY A 55 16.66 -1.99 -11.47
CA GLY A 55 18.03 -1.58 -11.16
C GLY A 55 18.39 -1.62 -9.67
N MET A 56 17.46 -1.99 -8.79
CA MET A 56 17.66 -2.06 -7.34
C MET A 56 16.87 -3.22 -6.74
N ASP A 57 17.42 -3.86 -5.71
CA ASP A 57 16.69 -4.84 -4.90
C ASP A 57 15.82 -4.14 -3.86
N ALA A 58 14.65 -3.68 -4.30
CA ALA A 58 13.68 -3.00 -3.47
C ALA A 58 12.26 -3.23 -4.00
N SER A 59 11.29 -3.01 -3.12
CA SER A 59 9.87 -3.10 -3.42
C SER A 59 9.19 -1.76 -3.11
N ALA A 60 8.19 -1.40 -3.91
CA ALA A 60 7.52 -0.12 -3.78
C ALA A 60 6.01 -0.25 -3.99
N SER A 61 5.27 0.65 -3.34
CA SER A 61 3.81 0.77 -3.49
C SER A 61 3.39 2.23 -3.43
N VAL A 62 2.26 2.58 -4.06
CA VAL A 62 1.71 3.93 -4.05
C VAL A 62 0.21 3.91 -3.82
N SER A 63 -0.29 4.99 -3.23
CA SER A 63 -1.71 5.28 -3.19
C SER A 63 -1.97 6.77 -3.36
N TYR A 64 -3.24 7.11 -3.60
CA TYR A 64 -3.67 8.46 -3.86
C TYR A 64 -5.02 8.70 -3.19
N ALA A 65 -5.11 9.69 -2.31
CA ALA A 65 -6.36 10.03 -1.63
C ALA A 65 -6.39 11.52 -1.29
N ALA A 66 -7.58 12.11 -1.33
CA ALA A 66 -7.85 13.49 -0.87
C ALA A 66 -6.85 14.54 -1.42
N GLY A 67 -6.42 14.42 -2.68
CA GLY A 67 -5.45 15.33 -3.30
C GLY A 67 -3.99 15.12 -2.89
N TRP A 68 -3.66 13.98 -2.27
CA TRP A 68 -2.31 13.57 -1.89
C TRP A 68 -1.84 12.37 -2.71
N ALA A 69 -0.53 12.32 -2.94
CA ALA A 69 0.15 11.12 -3.42
C ALA A 69 1.01 10.55 -2.28
N PHE A 70 0.93 9.23 -2.10
CA PHE A 70 1.67 8.47 -1.11
C PHE A 70 2.60 7.49 -1.82
N ALA A 71 3.81 7.35 -1.31
CA ALA A 71 4.82 6.45 -1.82
C ALA A 71 5.47 5.69 -0.67
N LEU A 72 5.58 4.38 -0.84
CA LEU A 72 6.21 3.46 0.09
C LEU A 72 7.35 2.75 -0.62
N ALA A 73 8.49 2.62 0.05
CA ALA A 73 9.66 1.90 -0.42
C ALA A 73 10.25 1.04 0.69
N VAL A 74 10.64 -0.19 0.35
CA VAL A 74 11.24 -1.17 1.26
C VAL A 74 12.41 -1.85 0.56
N PRO A 75 13.59 -1.98 1.19
CA PRO A 75 14.69 -2.80 0.67
C PRO A 75 14.29 -4.27 0.48
N GLY A 76 14.92 -4.93 -0.48
CA GLY A 76 14.70 -6.35 -0.75
C GLY A 76 13.39 -6.68 -1.49
N ARG A 77 13.20 -7.98 -1.73
CA ARG A 77 12.05 -8.54 -2.44
C ARG A 77 10.90 -8.91 -1.51
N MET A 78 10.44 -7.95 -0.70
CA MET A 78 9.30 -8.13 0.19
C MET A 78 7.98 -7.85 -0.54
N ARG A 79 6.94 -8.64 -0.26
CA ARG A 79 5.58 -8.23 -0.58
C ARG A 79 5.27 -6.98 0.21
N VAL A 80 4.86 -5.94 -0.48
CA VAL A 80 4.52 -4.66 0.13
C VAL A 80 3.35 -3.98 -0.58
N GLY A 81 2.43 -3.46 0.22
CA GLY A 81 1.26 -2.71 -0.21
C GLY A 81 1.01 -1.51 0.67
N LEU A 82 0.64 -0.40 0.04
CA LEU A 82 0.25 0.86 0.67
C LEU A 82 -1.13 1.22 0.16
N ASP A 83 -2.06 1.48 1.06
CA ASP A 83 -3.29 2.16 0.69
C ASP A 83 -3.61 3.35 1.58
N ALA A 84 -4.20 4.36 0.96
CA ALA A 84 -4.65 5.58 1.59
C ALA A 84 -6.02 5.89 1.02
N VAL A 85 -6.97 6.21 1.89
CA VAL A 85 -8.34 6.60 1.52
C VAL A 85 -8.80 7.84 2.30
N PRO A 86 -9.77 8.61 1.78
CA PRO A 86 -10.45 9.63 2.58
C PRO A 86 -11.06 9.04 3.86
N ALA A 87 -10.95 9.74 4.98
CA ALA A 87 -11.47 9.27 6.26
C ALA A 87 -13.01 9.16 6.30
N ASP A 88 -13.69 9.92 5.44
CA ASP A 88 -15.13 9.95 5.22
C ASP A 88 -15.58 9.03 4.08
N THR A 89 -14.73 8.07 3.65
CA THR A 89 -15.11 7.09 2.62
C THR A 89 -16.35 6.33 3.06
N ASP A 90 -17.41 6.41 2.25
CA ASP A 90 -18.69 5.75 2.44
C ASP A 90 -18.98 4.73 1.33
N GLY A 91 -20.15 4.08 1.40
CA GLY A 91 -20.61 3.17 0.36
C GLY A 91 -19.71 1.94 0.15
N LEU A 92 -19.01 1.51 1.21
CA LEU A 92 -18.10 0.36 1.20
C LEU A 92 -18.84 -0.98 1.29
N ASP A 93 -20.11 -1.00 1.72
CA ASP A 93 -20.87 -2.24 1.92
C ASP A 93 -20.96 -3.16 0.69
N ARG A 94 -20.86 -2.56 -0.51
CA ARG A 94 -20.84 -3.27 -1.80
C ARG A 94 -19.57 -4.08 -2.07
N VAL A 95 -18.47 -3.78 -1.38
CA VAL A 95 -17.15 -4.43 -1.54
C VAL A 95 -16.62 -5.01 -0.24
N LEU A 96 -17.05 -4.48 0.90
CA LEU A 96 -16.67 -4.90 2.24
C LEU A 96 -17.83 -4.60 3.20
N SER A 97 -18.73 -5.57 3.38
CA SER A 97 -19.93 -5.40 4.19
C SER A 97 -19.60 -5.06 5.65
N GLY A 98 -20.17 -3.96 6.15
CA GLY A 98 -19.92 -3.43 7.50
C GLY A 98 -18.53 -2.84 7.71
N GLY A 99 -17.74 -2.69 6.64
CA GLY A 99 -16.40 -2.13 6.70
C GLY A 99 -16.40 -0.60 6.69
N ASP A 100 -15.55 -0.01 7.53
CA ASP A 100 -15.26 1.43 7.49
C ASP A 100 -14.03 1.74 6.61
N ALA A 101 -13.69 3.03 6.48
CA ALA A 101 -12.54 3.50 5.71
C ALA A 101 -11.21 2.84 6.15
N ARG A 102 -11.07 2.52 7.45
CA ARG A 102 -9.87 1.85 7.97
C ARG A 102 -9.83 0.39 7.55
N ALA A 103 -10.93 -0.35 7.73
CA ALA A 103 -11.04 -1.73 7.29
C ALA A 103 -10.74 -1.84 5.78
N TRP A 104 -11.28 -0.91 4.99
CA TRP A 104 -11.03 -0.85 3.56
C TRP A 104 -9.55 -0.57 3.22
N ALA A 105 -8.92 0.44 3.83
CA ALA A 105 -7.51 0.72 3.61
C ALA A 105 -6.62 -0.49 3.91
N ARG A 106 -6.90 -1.22 5.00
CA ARG A 106 -6.17 -2.45 5.35
C ARG A 106 -6.33 -3.53 4.28
N VAL A 107 -7.56 -3.76 3.82
CA VAL A 107 -7.85 -4.74 2.77
C VAL A 107 -7.12 -4.41 1.46
N GLU A 108 -7.22 -3.16 0.99
CA GLU A 108 -6.51 -2.70 -0.20
C GLU A 108 -4.99 -2.78 -0.06
N ALA A 109 -4.43 -2.46 1.12
CA ALA A 109 -3.01 -2.62 1.38
C ALA A 109 -2.58 -4.09 1.21
N VAL A 110 -3.36 -5.05 1.70
CA VAL A 110 -3.09 -6.49 1.52
C VAL A 110 -3.18 -6.90 0.05
N LEU A 111 -4.23 -6.48 -0.66
CA LEU A 111 -4.40 -6.78 -2.09
C LEU A 111 -3.27 -6.22 -2.95
N LYS A 112 -2.74 -5.04 -2.59
CA LYS A 112 -1.57 -4.44 -3.23
C LYS A 112 -0.27 -5.17 -2.89
N ALA A 113 -0.11 -5.65 -1.65
CA ALA A 113 1.04 -6.46 -1.24
C ALA A 113 1.10 -7.78 -2.02
N ASP A 114 -0.05 -8.45 -2.11
CA ASP A 114 -0.24 -9.65 -2.91
C ASP A 114 0.03 -9.39 -4.40
N GLY A 115 -0.55 -8.33 -4.94
CA GLY A 115 -0.29 -7.86 -6.30
C GLY A 115 -1.20 -8.41 -7.39
N ARG A 116 -2.15 -9.31 -7.05
CA ARG A 116 -3.27 -9.64 -7.94
C ARG A 116 -4.34 -8.54 -7.95
N GLY A 117 -4.35 -7.66 -6.94
CA GLY A 117 -5.32 -6.57 -6.83
C GLY A 117 -6.75 -7.11 -6.79
N LEU A 118 -7.69 -6.41 -7.45
CA LEU A 118 -9.11 -6.77 -7.50
C LEU A 118 -9.43 -8.03 -8.33
N ALA A 119 -8.43 -8.74 -8.85
CA ALA A 119 -8.64 -10.12 -9.29
C ALA A 119 -8.91 -11.07 -8.11
N VAL A 120 -8.62 -10.62 -6.88
CA VAL A 120 -9.06 -11.25 -5.63
C VAL A 120 -10.21 -10.44 -5.07
N ASP A 121 -11.30 -11.11 -4.70
CA ASP A 121 -12.43 -10.51 -4.01
C ASP A 121 -11.97 -9.94 -2.66
N PRO A 122 -12.19 -8.64 -2.37
CA PRO A 122 -11.84 -8.02 -1.09
C PRO A 122 -12.40 -8.77 0.13
N ALA A 123 -13.55 -9.44 0.02
CA ALA A 123 -14.14 -10.21 1.12
C ALA A 123 -13.31 -11.44 1.53
N ARG A 124 -12.35 -11.87 0.70
CA ARG A 124 -11.42 -12.97 0.99
C ARG A 124 -10.22 -12.53 1.84
N VAL A 125 -10.09 -11.23 2.10
CA VAL A 125 -9.05 -10.71 2.99
C VAL A 125 -9.55 -10.77 4.43
N HIS A 126 -8.93 -11.62 5.23
CA HIS A 126 -9.24 -11.76 6.64
C HIS A 126 -8.23 -10.99 7.48
N VAL A 127 -8.65 -9.85 8.03
CA VAL A 127 -7.87 -9.04 8.97
C VAL A 127 -8.12 -9.54 10.40
N THR A 128 -7.05 -9.78 11.15
CA THR A 128 -7.09 -10.30 12.52
C THR A 128 -6.11 -9.53 13.40
N ASP A 129 -6.04 -9.93 14.67
CA ASP A 129 -5.05 -9.45 15.62
C ASP A 129 -3.60 -9.62 15.11
N PRO A 130 -2.67 -8.77 15.56
CA PRO A 130 -1.27 -8.84 15.17
C PRO A 130 -0.62 -10.18 15.60
N PHE A 131 0.11 -10.82 14.69
CA PHE A 131 0.96 -11.99 14.99
C PHE A 131 2.44 -11.63 15.06
N ALA A 132 2.84 -10.49 14.46
CA ALA A 132 4.23 -10.04 14.40
C ALA A 132 4.49 -8.92 15.42
N PRO A 133 5.61 -8.96 16.16
CA PRO A 133 5.99 -7.88 17.06
C PRO A 133 6.01 -6.51 16.35
N GLY A 134 5.37 -5.51 16.95
CA GLY A 134 5.34 -4.14 16.41
C GLY A 134 4.38 -3.90 15.25
N SER A 135 3.59 -4.90 14.83
CA SER A 135 2.46 -4.72 13.91
C SER A 135 1.18 -4.35 14.67
N ASP A 136 0.29 -3.60 14.01
CA ASP A 136 -1.01 -3.21 14.57
C ASP A 136 -2.09 -4.26 14.28
N TRP A 137 -1.92 -5.02 13.19
CA TRP A 137 -2.84 -6.05 12.73
C TRP A 137 -2.12 -7.05 11.83
N SER A 138 -2.80 -8.15 11.54
CA SER A 138 -2.37 -9.13 10.55
C SER A 138 -3.46 -9.38 9.53
N ALA A 139 -3.09 -9.88 8.36
CA ALA A 139 -4.10 -10.37 7.42
C ALA A 139 -3.60 -11.52 6.58
N ARG A 140 -4.55 -12.27 6.01
CA ARG A 140 -4.30 -13.30 4.99
C ARG A 140 -5.41 -13.29 3.96
N ILE A 141 -5.11 -13.79 2.75
CA ILE A 141 -6.12 -14.07 1.73
C ILE A 141 -6.45 -15.56 1.84
N ASP A 142 -7.68 -15.89 2.23
CA ASP A 142 -8.12 -17.26 2.54
C ASP A 142 -7.13 -17.99 3.50
N ASP A 143 -6.52 -19.09 3.05
CA ASP A 143 -5.51 -19.90 3.75
C ASP A 143 -4.06 -19.53 3.38
N GLY A 144 -3.87 -18.42 2.67
CA GLY A 144 -2.57 -17.94 2.21
C GLY A 144 -1.63 -17.47 3.32
N THR A 145 -0.37 -17.22 2.93
CA THR A 145 0.66 -16.72 3.85
C THR A 145 0.27 -15.37 4.45
N PRO A 146 0.30 -15.22 5.78
CA PRO A 146 -0.09 -13.99 6.42
C PRO A 146 0.91 -12.86 6.15
N VAL A 147 0.42 -11.63 6.21
CA VAL A 147 1.19 -10.38 6.19
C VAL A 147 0.98 -9.61 7.48
N ALA A 148 2.00 -8.88 7.89
CA ALA A 148 1.92 -7.92 8.99
C ALA A 148 1.40 -6.58 8.46
N GLY A 149 0.67 -5.86 9.31
CA GLY A 149 0.03 -4.61 8.93
C GLY A 149 0.20 -3.49 9.96
N TRP A 150 0.20 -2.26 9.46
CA TRP A 150 0.37 -1.04 10.25
C TRP A 150 -0.65 0.02 9.81
N ASP A 151 -1.28 0.65 10.78
CA ASP A 151 -2.05 1.88 10.57
C ASP A 151 -1.13 3.07 10.82
N VAL A 152 -0.87 3.84 9.77
CA VAL A 152 0.17 4.88 9.78
C VAL A 152 -0.44 6.26 9.69
N ALA A 153 0.23 7.24 10.31
CA ALA A 153 -0.19 8.63 10.21
C ALA A 153 -0.10 9.12 8.76
N GLY A 154 -1.14 9.83 8.33
CA GLY A 154 -1.19 10.50 7.04
C GLY A 154 -1.54 11.99 7.20
N PRO A 155 -1.65 12.73 6.09
CA PRO A 155 -2.19 14.07 6.11
C PRO A 155 -3.63 14.07 6.65
N PRO A 156 -4.11 15.20 7.22
CA PRO A 156 -5.46 15.30 7.77
C PRO A 156 -6.53 14.83 6.78
N GLY A 157 -7.54 14.12 7.29
CA GLY A 157 -8.65 13.59 6.49
C GLY A 157 -8.32 12.33 5.69
N THR A 158 -7.19 11.67 5.96
CA THR A 158 -6.83 10.39 5.32
C THR A 158 -6.63 9.28 6.34
N VAL A 159 -6.99 8.07 5.93
CA VAL A 159 -6.66 6.82 6.63
C VAL A 159 -5.65 6.08 5.78
N VAL A 160 -4.53 5.67 6.36
CA VAL A 160 -3.41 5.07 5.64
C VAL A 160 -3.03 3.74 6.30
N ALA A 161 -2.93 2.69 5.49
CA ALA A 161 -2.55 1.36 5.92
C ALA A 161 -1.39 0.83 5.06
N VAL A 162 -0.49 0.11 5.72
CA VAL A 162 0.62 -0.58 5.08
C VAL A 162 0.53 -2.07 5.42
N ALA A 163 0.75 -2.93 4.42
CA ALA A 163 0.88 -4.36 4.58
C ALA A 163 2.23 -4.80 4.02
N ALA A 164 2.97 -5.63 4.75
CA ALA A 164 4.23 -6.19 4.28
C ALA A 164 4.44 -7.62 4.79
N ASP A 165 5.37 -8.34 4.16
CA ASP A 165 5.89 -9.56 4.78
C ASP A 165 6.41 -9.23 6.19
N PRO A 166 6.17 -10.12 7.17
CA PRO A 166 6.76 -9.94 8.50
C PRO A 166 8.28 -9.88 8.36
N ALA A 167 8.92 -9.00 9.12
CA ALA A 167 10.38 -9.05 9.23
C ALA A 167 10.79 -10.47 9.64
N PRO A 168 11.87 -11.04 9.08
CA PRO A 168 12.38 -12.31 9.57
C PRO A 168 12.62 -12.19 11.09
N PRO A 169 12.30 -13.24 11.88
CA PRO A 169 12.62 -13.22 13.29
C PRO A 169 14.13 -12.97 13.45
N LEU A 170 14.47 -12.03 14.33
CA LEU A 170 15.85 -11.73 14.73
C LEU A 170 16.54 -12.97 15.32
#